data_AF-A0A1G7IQC4-F1
#
_entry.id   AF-A0A1G7IQC4-F1
#
_cell.length_a   1.000
_cell.length_b   1.000
_cell.length_c   1.000
_cell.angle_alpha   90.00
_cell.angle_beta   90.00
_cell.angle_gamma   90.00
#
_symmetry.space_group_name_H-M   'P 1'
#
loop_
_entity.id
_entity.type
_entity.pdbx_description
1 polymer ?
#
loop_
_entity_poly.entity_id
_entity_poly.type
_entity_poly.pdbx_seq_one_letter_code
_entity_poly.pdbx_strand_id
1 'polypeptide(L)'
;MDPTKNLLVLLSASALLGGCMTLSGTYQLSLQDANGQPMAKNMTMVAEGGGIYTMRNAMCATYPNATVIIRDLKSGEELKSESPYKCR
;
A
#
# COMPACT_ATOMS: atom_id res chain seq x y z
N MET A 1 -51.61 -11.33 -27.41
CA MET A 1 -51.29 -10.03 -26.78
C MET A 1 -51.79 -10.13 -25.34
N ASP A 2 -50.98 -10.06 -24.27
CA ASP A 2 -49.67 -9.43 -24.10
C ASP A 2 -48.84 -10.14 -23.01
N PRO A 3 -47.64 -10.68 -23.30
CA PRO A 3 -46.71 -11.17 -22.28
C PRO A 3 -45.67 -10.11 -21.86
N THR A 4 -45.88 -8.83 -22.14
CA THR A 4 -44.93 -7.72 -21.98
C THR A 4 -44.67 -7.28 -20.53
N LYS A 5 -45.08 -8.08 -19.53
CA LYS A 5 -44.94 -7.73 -18.11
C LYS A 5 -44.23 -8.83 -17.32
N ASN A 6 -43.08 -9.30 -17.80
CA ASN A 6 -42.15 -10.07 -16.96
C ASN A 6 -40.68 -10.00 -17.42
N LEU A 7 -40.36 -9.18 -18.43
CA LEU A 7 -39.01 -8.98 -18.93
C LEU A 7 -38.29 -7.82 -18.20
N LEU A 8 -38.54 -7.64 -16.91
CA LEU A 8 -37.82 -6.68 -16.06
C LEU A 8 -37.13 -7.36 -14.88
N VAL A 9 -37.23 -8.70 -14.77
CA VAL A 9 -36.56 -9.51 -13.75
C VAL A 9 -35.47 -10.36 -14.41
N LEU A 10 -34.73 -9.79 -15.36
CA LEU A 10 -33.42 -10.32 -15.75
C LEU A 10 -32.40 -9.70 -14.80
N LEU A 11 -32.30 -10.39 -13.67
CA LEU A 11 -31.31 -10.26 -12.62
C LEU A 11 -30.00 -9.65 -13.14
N SER A 12 -29.79 -8.39 -12.78
CA SER A 12 -28.53 -7.64 -12.85
C SER A 12 -27.50 -8.17 -11.83
N ALA A 13 -27.46 -9.48 -11.59
CA ALA A 13 -26.76 -10.12 -10.49
C ALA A 13 -25.55 -10.92 -10.97
N SER A 14 -24.58 -10.28 -11.61
CA SER A 14 -23.24 -10.82 -11.93
C SER A 14 -22.43 -9.67 -12.55
N ALA A 15 -21.33 -9.16 -12.02
CA ALA A 15 -20.40 -9.64 -11.02
C ALA A 15 -19.66 -8.43 -10.42
N LEU A 16 -19.96 -8.07 -9.17
CA LEU A 16 -19.05 -7.25 -8.36
C LEU A 16 -17.96 -8.17 -7.81
N LEU A 17 -17.15 -8.78 -8.69
CA LEU A 17 -15.90 -9.41 -8.29
C LEU A 17 -14.84 -8.30 -8.21
N GLY A 18 -15.01 -7.41 -7.21
CA GLY A 18 -13.92 -6.56 -6.77
C GLY A 18 -12.84 -7.46 -6.18
N GLY A 19 -11.85 -7.85 -7.00
CA GLY A 19 -10.71 -8.61 -6.53
C GLY A 19 -10.04 -7.88 -5.37
N CYS A 20 -9.77 -8.57 -4.27
CA CYS A 20 -8.99 -8.00 -3.18
C CYS A 20 -7.58 -7.72 -3.73
N MET A 21 -7.27 -6.43 -3.97
CA MET A 21 -5.95 -6.02 -4.43
C MET A 21 -4.98 -6.14 -3.25
N THR A 22 -4.36 -7.30 -3.09
CA THR A 22 -3.22 -7.47 -2.19
C THR A 22 -2.00 -6.81 -2.83
N LEU A 23 -1.35 -5.91 -2.10
CA LEU A 23 -0.08 -5.33 -2.54
C LEU A 23 0.96 -6.45 -2.75
N SER A 24 1.58 -6.46 -3.93
CA SER A 24 2.55 -7.49 -4.35
C SER A 24 3.83 -6.84 -4.88
N GLY A 25 4.98 -7.37 -4.51
CA GLY A 25 6.29 -6.83 -4.88
C GLY A 25 7.26 -6.93 -3.71
N THR A 26 8.51 -6.54 -3.95
CA THR A 26 9.53 -6.46 -2.89
C THR A 26 9.91 -5.00 -2.73
N TYR A 27 9.77 -4.48 -1.51
CA TYR A 27 9.91 -3.07 -1.23
C TYR A 27 10.98 -2.82 -0.20
N GLN A 28 11.77 -1.77 -0.43
CA GLN A 28 12.71 -1.22 0.52
C GLN A 28 12.03 -0.10 1.30
N LEU A 29 12.08 -0.16 2.63
CA LEU A 29 11.65 0.89 3.53
C LEU A 29 12.88 1.55 4.14
N SER A 30 12.90 2.88 4.17
CA SER A 30 13.94 3.68 4.83
C SER A 30 13.31 4.82 5.61
N LEU A 31 14.03 5.35 6.59
CA LEU A 31 13.57 6.50 7.38
C LEU A 31 14.26 7.80 6.96
N GLN A 32 13.50 8.88 6.94
CA GLN A 32 13.99 10.25 6.92
C GLN A 32 13.66 10.95 8.24
N ASP A 33 14.57 11.80 8.70
CA ASP A 33 14.35 12.64 9.88
C ASP A 33 13.35 13.78 9.61
N ALA A 34 13.13 14.64 10.61
CA ALA A 34 12.21 15.77 10.50
C ALA A 34 12.59 16.81 9.42
N ASN A 35 13.85 16.81 8.97
CA ASN A 35 14.37 17.69 7.92
C ASN A 35 14.38 17.02 6.54
N GLY A 36 13.87 15.79 6.43
CA GLY A 36 13.90 15.00 5.20
C GLY A 36 15.26 14.36 4.91
N GLN A 37 16.20 14.37 5.86
CA GLN A 37 17.50 13.74 5.68
C GLN A 37 17.40 12.24 5.93
N PRO A 38 18.02 11.39 5.08
CA PRO A 38 18.06 9.96 5.33
C PRO A 38 18.68 9.66 6.70
N MET A 39 17.94 8.90 7.52
CA MET A 39 18.51 8.26 8.69
C MET A 39 19.41 7.11 8.19
N ALA A 40 20.46 6.77 8.95
CA ALA A 40 21.58 5.94 8.48
C ALA A 40 21.16 4.64 7.73
N LYS A 41 22.01 4.17 6.80
CA LYS A 41 21.71 3.02 5.91
C LYS A 41 21.29 1.74 6.64
N ASN A 42 21.75 1.53 7.87
CA ASN A 42 21.36 0.41 8.73
C ASN A 42 19.88 0.46 9.17
N MET A 43 19.17 1.54 8.88
CA MET A 43 17.73 1.72 9.17
C MET A 43 16.87 1.42 7.94
N THR A 44 17.42 0.66 7.01
CA THR A 44 16.73 0.19 5.80
C THR A 44 16.24 -1.24 6.04
N MET A 45 14.97 -1.50 5.73
CA MET A 45 14.36 -2.82 5.83
C MET A 45 13.77 -3.22 4.49
N VAL A 46 13.67 -4.51 4.23
CA VAL A 46 13.00 -5.04 3.04
C VAL A 46 11.77 -5.83 3.48
N ALA A 47 10.65 -5.63 2.78
CA ALA A 47 9.42 -6.37 3.02
C ALA A 47 8.74 -6.71 1.69
N GLU A 48 8.03 -7.84 1.68
CA GLU A 48 7.27 -8.28 0.52
C GLU A 48 5.79 -7.93 0.68
N GLY A 49 5.18 -7.41 -0.40
CA GLY A 49 3.77 -7.11 -0.50
C GLY A 49 3.24 -6.33 0.70
N GLY A 50 2.14 -6.80 1.32
CA GLY A 50 1.55 -6.21 2.52
C GLY A 50 2.45 -6.20 3.76
N GLY A 51 3.59 -6.91 3.76
CA GLY A 51 4.57 -6.86 4.86
C GLY A 51 5.12 -5.45 5.12
N ILE A 52 5.02 -4.54 4.15
CA ILE A 52 5.39 -3.13 4.33
C ILE A 52 4.64 -2.47 5.49
N TYR A 53 3.40 -2.89 5.77
CA TYR A 53 2.56 -2.27 6.79
C TYR A 53 3.07 -2.59 8.19
N THR A 54 3.45 -3.85 8.43
CA THR A 54 4.06 -4.29 9.69
C THR A 54 5.38 -3.56 9.91
N MET A 55 6.23 -3.49 8.88
CA MET A 55 7.54 -2.86 8.98
C MET A 55 7.43 -1.35 9.22
N ARG A 56 6.55 -0.68 8.48
CA ARG A 56 6.23 0.75 8.66
C ARG A 56 5.75 1.03 10.08
N ASN A 57 4.84 0.22 10.62
CA ASN A 57 4.34 0.40 11.98
C ASN A 57 5.45 0.22 13.02
N ALA A 58 6.33 -0.78 12.85
CA ALA A 58 7.47 -0.99 13.74
C ALA A 58 8.47 0.18 13.69
N MET A 59 8.76 0.69 12.49
CA MET A 59 9.59 1.88 12.30
C MET A 59 8.97 3.11 13.00
N CYS A 60 7.67 3.36 12.83
CA CYS A 60 7.01 4.49 13.46
C CYS A 60 6.89 4.37 14.98
N ALA A 61 6.72 3.16 15.51
CA ALA A 61 6.76 2.92 16.96
C ALA A 61 8.13 3.28 17.56
N THR A 62 9.21 3.13 16.79
CA THR A 62 10.57 3.45 17.24
C THR A 62 10.92 4.93 16.99
N TYR A 63 10.43 5.49 15.88
CA TYR A 63 10.74 6.86 15.43
C TYR A 63 9.46 7.65 15.10
N PRO A 64 8.74 8.15 16.12
CA PRO A 64 7.40 8.72 15.94
C PRO A 64 7.37 10.01 15.10
N ASN A 65 8.49 10.72 15.00
CA ASN A 65 8.58 11.97 14.22
C ASN A 65 9.23 11.80 12.83
N ALA A 66 9.56 10.57 12.45
CA ALA A 66 10.23 10.30 11.19
C ALA A 66 9.24 10.14 10.01
N THR A 67 9.79 10.12 8.80
CA THR A 67 9.05 9.81 7.58
C THR A 67 9.57 8.50 6.99
N VAL A 68 8.70 7.53 6.78
CA VAL A 68 9.03 6.28 6.09
C VAL A 68 8.90 6.50 4.60
N ILE A 69 9.95 6.15 3.85
CA ILE A 69 9.99 6.14 2.39
C ILE A 69 10.00 4.70 1.92
N ILE A 70 9.12 4.37 0.98
CA ILE A 70 8.96 3.01 0.45
C ILE A 70 9.26 3.03 -1.03
N ARG A 71 10.25 2.25 -1.46
CA ARG A 71 10.65 2.11 -2.86
C ARG A 71 10.51 0.69 -3.33
N ASP A 72 10.07 0.49 -4.56
CA ASP A 72 10.17 -0.82 -5.22
C ASP A 72 11.65 -1.19 -5.35
N LEU A 73 12.02 -2.37 -4.89
CA LEU A 73 13.41 -2.80 -4.85
C LEU A 73 13.97 -3.06 -6.26
N LYS A 74 13.09 -3.40 -7.22
CA LYS A 74 13.48 -3.73 -8.59
C LYS A 74 13.65 -2.49 -9.45
N SER A 75 12.70 -1.55 -9.41
CA SER A 75 12.75 -0.33 -10.21
C SER A 75 13.45 0.84 -9.51
N GLY A 76 13.53 0.82 -8.18
CA GLY A 76 13.99 1.95 -7.36
C GLY A 76 12.98 3.09 -7.25
N GLU A 77 11.81 2.95 -7.91
CA GLU A 77 10.77 3.96 -7.89
C GLU A 77 10.06 4.00 -6.53
N GLU A 78 9.63 5.20 -6.14
CA GLU A 78 8.86 5.36 -4.92
C GLU A 78 7.44 4.82 -5.09
N LEU A 79 6.99 4.02 -4.13
CA LEU A 79 5.65 3.45 -4.12
C LEU A 79 4.64 4.54 -3.72
N LYS A 80 4.18 5.30 -4.71
CA LYS A 80 3.30 6.49 -4.53
C LYS A 80 2.02 6.23 -3.73
N SER A 81 1.51 5.00 -3.74
CA SER A 81 0.31 4.63 -2.97
C SER A 81 0.56 4.56 -1.46
N GLU A 82 1.82 4.43 -1.03
CA GLU A 82 2.19 4.13 0.36
C GLU A 82 3.32 5.02 0.90
N SER A 83 3.96 5.82 0.04
CA SER A 83 5.10 6.68 0.35
C SER A 83 4.89 8.09 -0.23
N PRO A 84 5.36 9.15 0.47
CA PRO A 84 5.96 9.12 1.80
C PRO A 84 4.91 8.91 2.90
N TYR A 85 5.29 8.24 3.99
CA TYR A 85 4.43 8.05 5.15
C TYR A 85 5.00 8.74 6.39
N LYS A 86 4.30 9.75 6.90
CA LYS A 86 4.70 10.47 8.12
C LYS A 86 4.20 9.72 9.35
N CYS A 87 5.13 9.32 10.23
CA CYS A 87 4.80 8.71 11.52
C CYS A 87 4.06 9.72 12.42
N ARG A 88 3.25 9.19 13.35
CA ARG A 88 2.43 9.96 14.30
C ARG A 88 2.44 9.31 15.66
#